data_AF-A0A0Q8PUM5-F1
#
_entry.id   AF-A0A0Q8PUM5-F1
#
_cell.length_a   1.000
_cell.length_b   1.000
_cell.length_c   1.000
_cell.angle_alpha   90.00
_cell.angle_beta   90.00
_cell.angle_gamma   90.00
#
_symmetry.space_group_name_H-M   'P 1'
#
loop_
_entity.id
_entity.type
_entity.pdbx_description
1 polymer ?
#
loop_
_entity_poly.entity_id
_entity_poly.type
_entity_poly.pdbx_seq_one_letter_code
_entity_poly.pdbx_strand_id
1 'polypeptide(L)'
;MVVAGATGPVLTGFLERVATALDVPLVPVTELAGPAEVEALAAFDGWVTTAAPEGALAELVERADLVVVLLNEEPGSFRGRVRRTVRRMRADAPAELDLAWFDALALTRPELATVRLVGNPAIEAWVSDCC
;
A
#
# COMPACT_ATOMS: atom_id res chain seq x y z
N MET A 1 -0.96 13.40 -1.19
CA MET A 1 -1.90 12.25 -1.09
C MET A 1 -1.11 10.96 -1.27
N VAL A 2 -1.23 10.01 -0.33
CA VAL A 2 -0.43 8.77 -0.33
C VAL A 2 -1.34 7.54 -0.32
N VAL A 3 -1.17 6.66 -1.30
CA VAL A 3 -1.78 5.31 -1.28
C VAL A 3 -0.73 4.33 -0.81
N ALA A 4 -0.95 3.62 0.29
CA ALA A 4 -0.06 2.54 0.70
C ALA A 4 -0.72 1.16 0.57
N GLY A 5 -0.12 0.30 -0.26
CA GLY A 5 -0.39 -1.13 -0.26
C GLY A 5 0.57 -1.86 0.67
N ALA A 6 0.12 -2.86 1.40
CA ALA A 6 1.05 -3.69 2.18
C ALA A 6 0.60 -5.12 2.38
N THR A 7 1.56 -5.92 2.82
CA THR A 7 1.37 -7.29 3.27
C THR A 7 1.40 -7.39 4.80
N GLY A 8 0.27 -7.71 5.42
CA GLY A 8 0.20 -8.09 6.85
C GLY A 8 0.17 -6.92 7.86
N PRO A 9 0.37 -7.19 9.17
CA PRO A 9 0.06 -6.27 10.28
C PRO A 9 0.99 -5.05 10.39
N VAL A 10 2.04 -4.97 9.55
CA VAL A 10 2.99 -3.86 9.53
C VAL A 10 2.40 -2.61 8.85
N LEU A 11 1.30 -2.77 8.10
CA LEU A 11 0.66 -1.70 7.35
C LEU A 11 0.12 -0.58 8.25
N THR A 12 -0.61 -0.93 9.31
CA THR A 12 -1.32 0.04 10.16
C THR A 12 -0.33 1.00 10.84
N GLY A 13 0.71 0.47 11.50
CA GLY A 13 1.71 1.30 12.17
C GLY A 13 2.62 2.10 11.22
N PHE A 14 2.71 1.71 9.95
CA PHE A 14 3.34 2.55 8.92
C PHE A 14 2.42 3.70 8.53
N LEU A 15 1.17 3.40 8.19
CA LEU A 15 0.17 4.38 7.76
C LEU A 15 -0.07 5.47 8.81
N GLU A 16 -0.19 5.10 10.08
CA GLU A 16 -0.37 6.04 11.19
C GLU A 16 0.80 7.02 11.30
N ARG A 17 2.04 6.54 11.15
CA ARG A 17 3.24 7.38 11.20
C ARG A 17 3.30 8.34 10.02
N VAL A 18 3.02 7.85 8.81
CA VAL A 18 2.99 8.69 7.61
C VAL A 18 1.89 9.75 7.68
N ALA A 19 0.68 9.36 8.09
CA ALA A 19 -0.43 10.28 8.28
C ALA A 19 -0.11 11.37 9.31
N THR A 20 0.52 10.99 10.43
CA THR A 20 0.98 11.93 11.47
C THR A 20 2.04 12.89 10.95
N ALA A 21 3.04 12.38 10.22
CA ALA A 21 4.13 13.20 9.70
C ALA A 21 3.70 14.20 8.62
N LEU A 22 2.76 13.79 7.78
CA LEU A 22 2.19 14.62 6.73
C LEU A 22 1.04 15.51 7.23
N ASP A 23 0.62 15.36 8.49
CA ASP A 23 -0.53 16.03 9.10
C ASP A 23 -1.82 15.90 8.27
N VAL A 24 -2.12 14.67 7.84
CA VAL A 24 -3.28 14.34 7.00
C VAL A 24 -4.08 13.16 7.58
N PRO A 25 -5.38 13.06 7.29
CA PRO A 25 -6.19 11.94 7.75
C PRO A 25 -5.75 10.59 7.16
N LEU A 26 -5.72 9.56 8.02
CA LEU A 26 -5.65 8.17 7.62
C LEU A 26 -7.08 7.64 7.41
N VAL A 27 -7.41 7.23 6.17
CA VAL A 27 -8.73 6.72 5.79
C VAL A 27 -8.56 5.36 5.11
N PRO A 28 -8.62 4.23 5.84
CA PRO A 28 -8.53 2.91 5.24
C PRO A 28 -9.67 2.65 4.24
N VAL A 29 -9.39 2.05 3.09
CA VAL A 29 -10.43 1.76 2.07
C VAL A 29 -11.52 0.82 2.61
N THR A 30 -11.21 -0.01 3.60
CA THR A 30 -12.19 -0.87 4.27
C THR A 30 -13.23 -0.11 5.08
N GLU A 31 -12.98 1.16 5.39
CA GLU A 31 -13.91 2.04 6.09
C GLU A 31 -14.82 2.82 5.12
N LEU A 32 -14.53 2.76 3.81
CA LEU A 32 -15.34 3.40 2.78
C LEU A 32 -16.53 2.50 2.41
N ALA A 33 -17.74 3.02 2.56
CA ALA A 33 -18.99 2.28 2.35
C ALA A 33 -19.33 2.03 0.87
N GLY A 34 -18.62 2.69 -0.07
CA GLY A 34 -18.83 2.50 -1.49
C GLY A 34 -18.23 3.62 -2.37
N PRO A 35 -18.52 3.61 -3.68
CA PRO A 35 -17.90 4.50 -4.66
C PRO A 35 -18.05 6.00 -4.35
N ALA A 36 -19.18 6.42 -3.78
CA ALA A 36 -19.40 7.84 -3.46
C ALA A 36 -18.45 8.36 -2.37
N GLU A 37 -18.07 7.53 -1.40
CA GLU A 37 -17.10 7.93 -0.37
C GLU A 37 -15.66 7.89 -0.89
N VAL A 38 -15.38 7.03 -1.88
CA VAL A 38 -14.12 7.01 -2.61
C VAL A 38 -13.95 8.30 -3.42
N GLU A 39 -14.98 8.70 -4.17
CA GLU A 39 -14.99 9.94 -4.93
C GLU A 39 -14.83 11.15 -4.02
N ALA A 40 -15.54 11.16 -2.88
CA ALA A 40 -15.40 12.22 -1.88
C ALA A 40 -13.98 12.31 -1.35
N LEU A 41 -13.35 11.18 -0.98
CA LEU A 41 -11.96 11.14 -0.53
C LEU A 41 -10.99 11.64 -1.62
N ALA A 42 -11.19 11.21 -2.86
CA ALA A 42 -10.39 11.63 -4.01
C ALA A 42 -10.47 13.14 -4.32
N ALA A 43 -11.59 13.77 -3.93
CA ALA A 43 -11.80 15.21 -4.04
C ALA A 43 -11.16 16.02 -2.89
N PHE A 44 -10.80 15.39 -1.76
CA PHE A 44 -10.12 16.07 -0.66
C PHE A 44 -8.61 16.20 -0.91
N ASP A 45 -8.06 17.35 -0.53
CA ASP A 45 -6.63 17.59 -0.55
C ASP A 45 -5.98 16.99 0.71
N GLY A 46 -5.15 15.97 0.50
CA GLY A 46 -4.34 15.37 1.56
C GLY A 46 -5.04 14.24 2.31
N TRP A 47 -4.59 13.02 2.06
CA TRP A 47 -5.05 11.80 2.74
C TRP A 47 -3.99 10.70 2.61
N VAL A 48 -4.08 9.71 3.50
CA VAL A 48 -3.33 8.47 3.48
C VAL A 48 -4.33 7.30 3.49
N THR A 49 -4.21 6.34 2.59
CA THR A 49 -5.17 5.22 2.48
C THR A 49 -4.51 3.87 2.19
N THR A 50 -5.25 2.77 2.37
CA THR A 50 -4.82 1.39 2.10
C THR A 50 -5.11 0.97 0.67
N ALA A 51 -4.28 0.12 0.04
CA ALA A 51 -4.62 -0.49 -1.24
C ALA A 51 -5.29 -1.88 -1.06
N ALA A 52 -6.63 -1.97 -0.99
CA ALA A 52 -7.42 -3.21 -1.17
C ALA A 52 -8.96 -2.97 -1.12
N PRO A 53 -9.81 -3.81 -1.76
CA PRO A 53 -9.72 -4.40 -3.10
C PRO A 53 -10.78 -3.83 -4.07
N GLU A 54 -10.46 -3.93 -5.37
CA GLU A 54 -11.26 -3.74 -6.60
C GLU A 54 -12.27 -2.58 -6.69
N GLY A 55 -11.98 -1.64 -7.60
CA GLY A 55 -12.83 -0.48 -7.92
C GLY A 55 -12.27 0.82 -7.37
N ALA A 56 -12.11 0.92 -6.05
CA ALA A 56 -11.69 2.15 -5.37
C ALA A 56 -10.24 2.56 -5.67
N LEU A 57 -9.37 1.58 -5.94
CA LEU A 57 -7.94 1.82 -6.16
C LEU A 57 -7.69 2.69 -7.38
N ALA A 58 -8.43 2.49 -8.48
CA ALA A 58 -8.21 3.22 -9.72
C ALA A 58 -8.44 4.73 -9.52
N GLU A 59 -9.54 5.08 -8.86
CA GLU A 59 -9.93 6.47 -8.63
C GLU A 59 -9.00 7.19 -7.64
N LEU A 60 -8.58 6.50 -6.58
CA LEU A 60 -7.66 7.06 -5.60
C LEU A 60 -6.24 7.23 -6.18
N VAL A 61 -5.79 6.28 -7.00
CA VAL A 61 -4.49 6.37 -7.69
C VAL A 61 -4.44 7.54 -8.68
N GLU A 62 -5.54 7.84 -9.38
CA GLU A 62 -5.61 8.99 -10.29
C GLU A 62 -5.32 10.33 -9.58
N ARG A 63 -5.61 10.39 -8.29
CA ARG A 63 -5.40 11.58 -7.45
C ARG A 63 -4.20 11.45 -6.53
N ALA A 64 -3.53 10.31 -6.47
CA ALA A 64 -2.39 10.12 -5.60
C ALA A 64 -1.16 10.90 -6.11
N ASP A 65 -0.36 11.44 -5.18
CA ASP A 65 0.95 12.02 -5.49
C ASP A 65 2.07 10.99 -5.30
N LEU A 66 1.81 9.99 -4.46
CA LEU A 66 2.77 8.94 -4.08
C LEU A 66 2.03 7.62 -3.84
N VAL A 67 2.57 6.54 -4.39
CA VAL A 67 2.14 5.17 -4.08
C VAL A 67 3.28 4.42 -3.40
N VAL A 68 3.04 3.92 -2.19
CA VAL A 68 4.01 3.13 -1.43
C VAL A 68 3.55 1.69 -1.35
N VAL A 69 4.44 0.74 -1.63
CA VAL A 69 4.17 -0.68 -1.40
C VAL A 69 5.14 -1.24 -0.36
N LEU A 70 4.59 -1.81 0.71
CA LEU A 70 5.34 -2.46 1.79
C LEU A 70 5.35 -3.97 1.60
N LEU A 71 6.55 -4.51 1.45
CA LEU A 71 6.80 -5.95 1.33
C LEU A 71 7.56 -6.41 2.57
N ASN A 72 7.11 -7.49 3.20
CA ASN A 72 7.85 -8.10 4.31
C ASN A 72 9.20 -8.72 3.85
N GLU A 73 9.25 -9.25 2.64
CA GLU A 73 10.40 -9.95 2.08
C GLU A 73 10.48 -9.67 0.57
N GLU A 74 11.67 -9.79 0.00
CA GLU A 74 11.86 -9.59 -1.42
C GLU A 74 11.20 -10.72 -2.23
N PRO A 75 10.37 -10.41 -3.25
CA PRO A 75 9.79 -11.38 -4.16
C PRO A 75 10.87 -12.25 -4.81
N GLY A 76 10.67 -13.58 -4.78
CA GLY A 76 11.59 -14.55 -5.39
C GLY A 76 12.79 -14.95 -4.51
N SER A 77 12.98 -14.31 -3.36
CA SER A 77 13.99 -14.74 -2.38
C SER A 77 13.77 -16.20 -1.93
N PHE A 78 14.84 -16.89 -1.54
CA PHE A 78 14.75 -18.29 -1.06
C PHE A 78 13.83 -18.39 0.15
N ARG A 79 13.96 -17.44 1.10
CA ARG A 79 13.10 -17.34 2.28
C ARG A 79 11.63 -17.12 1.90
N GLY A 80 11.38 -16.22 0.94
CA GLY A 80 10.03 -15.97 0.41
C GLY A 80 9.44 -17.21 -0.26
N ARG A 81 10.24 -17.96 -1.02
CA ARG A 81 9.82 -19.23 -1.64
C ARG A 81 9.47 -20.29 -0.60
N VAL A 82 10.30 -20.50 0.41
CA VAL A 82 10.04 -21.46 1.50
C VAL A 82 8.77 -21.08 2.25
N ARG A 83 8.61 -19.81 2.63
CA ARG A 83 7.42 -19.31 3.32
C ARG A 83 6.15 -19.45 2.47
N ARG A 84 6.25 -19.19 1.16
CA ARG A 84 5.14 -19.38 0.20
C ARG A 84 4.73 -20.85 0.11
N THR A 85 5.70 -21.77 0.01
CA THR A 85 5.44 -23.21 0.01
C THR A 85 4.79 -23.66 1.31
N VAL A 86 5.29 -23.22 2.46
CA VAL A 86 4.71 -23.53 3.77
C VAL A 86 3.30 -22.95 3.93
N ARG A 87 3.04 -21.74 3.40
CA ARG A 87 1.70 -21.13 3.38
C ARG A 87 0.73 -21.92 2.52
N ARG A 88 1.11 -22.35 1.31
CA ARG A 88 0.24 -23.18 0.45
C ARG A 88 -0.15 -24.51 1.09
N MET A 89 0.69 -25.03 1.98
CA MET A 89 0.38 -26.24 2.76
C MET A 89 -0.59 -25.98 3.93
N ARG A 90 -0.83 -24.72 4.32
CA ARG A 90 -1.80 -24.35 5.36
C ARG A 90 -3.08 -23.86 4.68
N ALA A 91 -4.21 -24.52 4.97
CA ALA A 91 -5.51 -24.24 4.36
C ALA A 91 -6.03 -22.81 4.61
N ASP A 92 -5.58 -22.16 5.70
CA ASP A 92 -6.06 -20.83 6.13
C ASP A 92 -5.06 -19.68 5.85
N ALA A 93 -4.17 -19.82 4.87
CA ALA A 93 -3.24 -18.74 4.55
C ALA A 93 -3.97 -17.57 3.87
N PRO A 94 -3.81 -16.31 4.35
CA PRO A 94 -4.39 -15.15 3.69
C PRO A 94 -3.86 -14.99 2.26
N ALA A 95 -4.71 -14.45 1.38
CA ALA A 95 -4.41 -14.28 -0.04
C ALA A 95 -3.09 -13.53 -0.27
N GLU A 96 -2.37 -13.94 -1.31
CA GLU A 96 -1.15 -13.27 -1.73
C GLU A 96 -1.51 -11.96 -2.43
N LEU A 97 -0.81 -10.87 -2.09
CA LEU A 97 -1.07 -9.56 -2.69
C LEU A 97 -0.70 -9.62 -4.17
N ASP A 98 -1.64 -9.29 -5.05
CA ASP A 98 -1.31 -9.01 -6.44
C ASP A 98 -0.54 -7.70 -6.51
N LEU A 99 0.65 -7.73 -7.11
CA LEU A 99 1.50 -6.56 -7.34
C LEU A 99 1.48 -6.12 -8.81
N ALA A 100 0.78 -6.84 -9.68
CA ALA A 100 0.70 -6.52 -11.10
C ALA A 100 0.11 -5.11 -11.33
N TRP A 101 -0.80 -4.67 -10.46
CA TRP A 101 -1.32 -3.30 -10.50
C TRP A 101 -0.22 -2.26 -10.23
N PHE A 102 0.66 -2.51 -9.26
CA PHE A 102 1.74 -1.58 -8.91
C PHE A 102 2.77 -1.50 -10.05
N ASP A 103 3.14 -2.66 -10.62
CA ASP A 103 4.02 -2.69 -11.79
C ASP A 103 3.37 -2.02 -13.01
N ALA A 104 2.03 -2.13 -13.15
CA ALA A 104 1.29 -1.44 -14.20
C ALA A 104 1.24 0.08 -14.00
N LEU A 105 1.32 0.61 -12.77
CA LEU A 105 1.32 2.06 -12.52
C LEU A 105 2.51 2.76 -13.19
N ALA A 106 3.68 2.13 -13.19
CA ALA A 106 4.84 2.70 -13.88
C ALA A 106 4.63 2.82 -15.40
N LEU A 107 3.74 2.01 -15.97
CA LEU A 107 3.39 2.02 -17.39
C LEU A 107 2.24 2.98 -17.71
N THR A 108 1.24 3.06 -16.81
CA THR A 108 0.05 3.89 -17.03
C THR A 108 0.24 5.33 -16.58
N ARG A 109 1.07 5.57 -15.56
CA ARG A 109 1.33 6.87 -14.92
C ARG A 109 2.81 7.04 -14.58
N PRO A 110 3.68 7.25 -15.58
CA PRO A 110 5.13 7.34 -15.37
C PRO A 110 5.54 8.54 -14.50
N GLU A 111 4.72 9.57 -14.40
CA GLU A 111 4.93 10.74 -13.55
C GLU A 111 4.59 10.51 -12.07
N LEU A 112 3.87 9.43 -11.74
CA LEU A 112 3.49 9.10 -10.37
C LEU A 112 4.70 8.55 -9.61
N ALA A 113 5.03 9.17 -8.47
CA ALA A 113 6.09 8.66 -7.62
C ALA A 113 5.65 7.32 -7.03
N THR A 114 6.44 6.28 -7.25
CA THR A 114 6.20 4.94 -6.69
C THR A 114 7.40 4.52 -5.85
N VAL A 115 7.12 4.05 -4.63
CA VAL A 115 8.15 3.63 -3.67
C VAL A 115 7.86 2.21 -3.21
N ARG A 116 8.87 1.36 -3.26
CA ARG A 116 8.78 -0.03 -2.79
C ARG A 116 9.73 -0.23 -1.61
N LEU A 117 9.17 -0.52 -0.45
CA LEU A 117 9.91 -0.73 0.79
C LEU A 117 9.91 -2.23 1.13
N VAL A 118 11.10 -2.81 1.25
CA VAL A 118 11.27 -4.25 1.48
C VAL A 118 11.91 -4.48 2.86
N GLY A 119 11.14 -5.11 3.75
CA GLY A 119 11.55 -5.40 5.12
C GLY A 119 11.48 -4.20 6.06
N ASN A 120 11.43 -4.47 7.36
CA ASN A 120 11.29 -3.46 8.40
C ASN A 120 12.37 -2.35 8.37
N PRO A 121 13.67 -2.65 8.12
CA PRO A 121 14.70 -1.61 8.09
C PRO A 121 14.49 -0.57 7.01
N ALA A 122 14.04 -0.97 5.81
CA ALA A 122 13.77 -0.03 4.73
C ALA A 122 12.56 0.87 5.05
N ILE A 123 11.57 0.31 5.74
CA ILE A 123 10.39 1.05 6.22
C ILE A 123 10.81 2.09 7.25
N GLU A 124 11.60 1.71 8.25
CA GLU A 124 12.06 2.61 9.30
C GLU A 124 12.96 3.73 8.77
N ALA A 125 13.90 3.41 7.87
CA ALA A 125 14.76 4.41 7.24
C ALA A 125 13.94 5.42 6.44
N TRP A 126 13.03 4.95 5.59
CA TRP A 126 12.19 5.84 4.78
C TRP A 126 11.30 6.74 5.62
N VAL A 127 10.67 6.21 6.68
CA VAL A 127 9.88 7.03 7.61
C VAL A 127 10.76 8.07 8.29
N SER A 128 12.00 7.75 8.66
CA SER A 128 12.89 8.68 9.36
C SER A 128 13.49 9.76 8.46
N ASP A 129 13.60 9.49 7.16
CA ASP A 129 14.18 10.43 6.18
C ASP A 129 13.10 11.33 5.52
N CYS A 130 11.86 10.85 5.44
CA CYS A 130 10.73 11.58 4.83
C CYS A 130 9.84 12.31 5.84
N CYS A 131 9.95 12.02 7.14
CA CYS A 131 9.18 12.64 8.23
C CYS A 131 10.12 13.35 9.21
#